data_AF-A0A929ER29-F1
#
_entry.id   AF-A0A929ER29-F1
#
_cell.length_a   1.000
_cell.length_b   1.000
_cell.length_c   1.000
_cell.angle_alpha   90.00
_cell.angle_beta   90.00
_cell.angle_gamma   90.00
#
_symmetry.space_group_name_H-M   'P 1'
#
loop_
_entity.id
_entity.type
_entity.pdbx_description
1 polymer ?
#
loop_
_entity_poly.entity_id
_entity_poly.type
_entity_poly.pdbx_seq_one_letter_code
_entity_poly.pdbx_strand_id
1 'polypeptide(L)'
;MKYPLFQKPLFFLSVLLLMSLIFVLSITHDINAEEPQQPCLDPKINTIVPNPAKPGEQIRIRGVRFRREPGEVIFSPGVAGEIKRWGNTVIYVIVPESATSGPVSLSIPCGSVSNEKNFTVKEQSE
;
A
#
# COMPACT_ATOMS: atom_id res chain seq x y z
N MET A 1 71.02 -6.06 -35.56
CA MET A 1 70.65 -6.79 -34.34
C MET A 1 69.15 -6.64 -34.16
N LYS A 2 68.35 -7.64 -34.54
CA LYS A 2 67.97 -8.81 -33.73
C LYS A 2 67.02 -8.42 -32.58
N TYR A 3 65.72 -8.40 -32.94
CA TYR A 3 64.55 -9.03 -32.31
C TYR A 3 64.27 -8.81 -30.79
N PRO A 4 63.01 -8.85 -30.29
CA PRO A 4 61.73 -8.82 -31.03
C PRO A 4 60.47 -8.32 -30.25
N LEU A 5 59.32 -8.41 -30.93
CA LEU A 5 58.01 -8.87 -30.44
C LEU A 5 57.37 -8.15 -29.23
N PHE A 6 56.35 -7.34 -29.54
CA PHE A 6 54.96 -7.70 -29.23
C PHE A 6 54.76 -8.49 -27.92
N GLN A 7 54.88 -7.81 -26.78
CA GLN A 7 54.31 -8.27 -25.51
C GLN A 7 53.14 -7.37 -25.13
N LYS A 8 51.89 -7.81 -25.03
CA LYS A 8 51.19 -9.07 -25.31
C LYS A 8 49.70 -8.65 -25.35
N PRO A 9 48.87 -9.03 -26.34
CA PRO A 9 47.41 -8.89 -26.23
C PRO A 9 46.86 -9.65 -25.01
N LEU A 10 47.67 -10.56 -24.44
CA LEU A 10 47.45 -11.23 -23.17
C LEU A 10 47.31 -10.27 -21.97
N PHE A 11 47.97 -9.10 -21.98
CA PHE A 11 47.80 -8.08 -20.91
C PHE A 11 46.45 -7.36 -21.04
N PHE A 12 46.07 -6.98 -22.25
CA PHE A 12 44.76 -6.35 -22.51
C PHE A 12 43.61 -7.32 -22.30
N LEU A 13 43.77 -8.59 -22.68
CA LEU A 13 42.79 -9.64 -22.42
C LEU A 13 42.66 -9.93 -20.92
N SER A 14 43.76 -9.88 -20.16
CA SER A 14 43.77 -10.02 -18.70
C SER A 14 43.09 -8.85 -18.00
N VAL A 15 43.31 -7.60 -18.46
CA VAL A 15 42.65 -6.40 -17.91
C VAL A 15 41.16 -6.41 -18.27
N LEU A 16 40.78 -6.82 -19.48
CA LEU A 16 39.37 -6.98 -19.86
C LEU A 16 38.68 -8.12 -19.09
N LEU A 17 39.37 -9.24 -18.85
CA LEU A 17 38.87 -10.33 -18.01
C LEU A 17 38.69 -9.87 -16.56
N LEU A 18 39.67 -9.15 -15.98
CA LEU A 18 39.59 -8.60 -14.61
C LEU A 18 38.49 -7.53 -14.48
N MET A 19 38.33 -6.65 -15.46
CA MET A 19 37.24 -5.66 -15.47
C MET A 19 35.87 -6.33 -15.65
N SER A 20 35.77 -7.39 -16.45
CA SER A 20 34.55 -8.20 -16.54
C SER A 20 34.26 -8.97 -15.25
N LEU A 21 35.30 -9.44 -14.54
CA LEU A 21 35.16 -10.17 -13.27
C LEU A 21 34.69 -9.22 -12.15
N ILE A 22 35.19 -7.98 -12.11
CA ILE A 22 34.71 -6.93 -11.21
C ILE A 22 33.26 -6.55 -11.53
N PHE A 23 32.89 -6.51 -12.82
CA PHE A 23 31.51 -6.26 -13.24
C PHE A 23 30.59 -7.43 -12.88
N VAL A 24 31.01 -8.69 -13.09
CA VAL A 24 30.28 -9.92 -12.73
C VAL A 24 30.13 -10.08 -11.22
N LEU A 25 31.15 -9.72 -10.43
CA LEU A 25 31.06 -9.64 -8.96
C LEU A 25 30.16 -8.49 -8.47
N SER A 26 29.95 -7.46 -9.29
CA SER A 26 28.97 -6.40 -9.00
C SER A 26 27.52 -6.78 -9.34
N ILE A 27 27.28 -7.92 -10.01
CA ILE A 27 25.91 -8.38 -10.34
C ILE A 27 25.28 -9.18 -9.19
N THR A 28 26.02 -9.52 -8.14
CA THR A 28 25.37 -9.78 -6.84
C THR A 28 25.09 -8.45 -6.17
N HIS A 29 24.29 -7.61 -6.84
CA HIS A 29 23.55 -6.60 -6.14
C HIS A 29 22.54 -7.37 -5.29
N ASP A 30 22.75 -7.35 -3.98
CA ASP A 30 21.85 -7.96 -3.02
C ASP A 30 20.43 -7.45 -3.29
N ILE A 31 19.59 -8.31 -3.88
CA ILE A 31 18.22 -7.98 -4.25
C ILE A 31 17.27 -8.02 -3.05
N ASN A 32 17.81 -8.15 -1.83
CA ASN A 32 17.06 -8.05 -0.58
C ASN A 32 17.40 -6.79 0.22
N ALA A 33 17.77 -5.70 -0.45
CA ALA A 33 17.52 -4.39 0.11
C ALA A 33 15.99 -4.19 0.17
N GLU A 34 15.36 -4.60 1.27
CA GLU A 34 14.13 -3.95 1.73
C GLU A 34 14.48 -2.46 1.85
N GLU A 35 14.15 -1.70 0.80
CA GLU A 35 14.00 -0.24 0.86
C GLU A 35 13.31 0.06 2.19
N PRO A 36 13.77 1.01 3.05
CA PRO A 36 13.25 1.16 4.41
C PRO A 36 11.72 1.20 4.38
N GLN A 37 11.09 0.05 4.62
CA GLN A 37 9.67 -0.10 4.38
C GLN A 37 9.02 0.69 5.49
N GLN A 38 8.50 1.87 5.16
CA GLN A 38 7.86 2.75 6.13
C GLN A 38 6.89 1.91 6.99
N PRO A 39 7.07 1.86 8.33
CA PRO A 39 6.32 0.95 9.18
C PRO A 39 4.82 1.07 8.90
N CYS A 40 4.15 -0.08 8.75
CA CYS A 40 2.71 -0.13 8.57
C CYS A 40 2.04 0.25 9.90
N LEU A 41 1.80 1.54 10.07
CA LEU A 41 1.10 2.08 11.22
C LEU A 41 -0.40 1.94 11.03
N ASP A 42 -1.09 1.65 12.14
CA ASP A 42 -2.53 1.49 12.11
C ASP A 42 -3.25 2.79 11.72
N PRO A 43 -4.20 2.72 10.78
CA PRO A 43 -5.07 3.83 10.47
C PRO A 43 -5.99 4.14 11.65
N LYS A 44 -6.48 5.37 11.74
CA LYS A 44 -7.42 5.77 12.79
C LYS A 44 -8.60 6.50 12.22
N ILE A 45 -9.81 6.00 12.50
CA ILE A 45 -11.08 6.65 12.18
C ILE A 45 -11.44 7.61 13.32
N ASN A 46 -11.54 8.90 13.02
CA ASN A 46 -11.95 9.92 13.97
C ASN A 46 -13.46 10.12 13.94
N THR A 47 -14.03 10.32 12.74
CA THR A 47 -15.46 10.65 12.56
C THR A 47 -16.04 10.04 11.30
N ILE A 48 -17.32 9.67 11.37
CA ILE A 48 -18.15 9.23 10.24
C ILE A 48 -19.33 10.19 10.15
N VAL A 49 -19.56 10.81 8.98
CA VAL A 49 -20.63 11.79 8.76
C VAL A 49 -21.26 11.61 7.37
N PRO A 50 -22.59 11.49 7.25
CA PRO A 50 -23.57 11.40 8.34
C PRO A 50 -23.45 10.08 9.12
N ASN A 51 -23.89 10.12 10.37
CA ASN A 51 -24.14 8.96 11.22
C ASN A 51 -25.23 9.40 12.23
N PRO A 52 -26.47 8.90 12.16
CA PRO A 52 -26.94 7.78 11.33
C PRO A 52 -27.16 8.09 9.83
N ALA A 53 -27.03 7.08 8.95
CA ALA A 53 -27.27 7.19 7.49
C ALA A 53 -28.02 5.97 6.91
N LYS A 54 -28.64 6.11 5.74
CA LYS A 54 -29.38 5.02 5.05
C LYS A 54 -28.46 4.19 4.13
N PRO A 55 -28.81 2.94 3.80
CA PRO A 55 -28.18 2.24 2.69
C PRO A 55 -28.28 3.04 1.38
N GLY A 56 -27.26 2.96 0.55
CA GLY A 56 -27.10 3.76 -0.68
C GLY A 56 -26.63 5.20 -0.45
N GLU A 57 -26.64 5.69 0.79
CA GLU A 57 -26.16 7.04 1.10
C GLU A 57 -24.63 7.10 1.11
N GLN A 58 -24.08 8.20 0.59
CA GLN A 58 -22.65 8.46 0.69
C GLN A 58 -22.29 9.05 2.05
N ILE A 59 -21.41 8.36 2.78
CA ILE A 59 -20.82 8.86 4.01
C ILE A 59 -19.37 9.30 3.79
N ARG A 60 -18.92 10.19 4.67
CA ARG A 60 -17.54 10.68 4.75
C ARG A 60 -16.89 10.19 6.04
N ILE A 61 -15.78 9.48 5.88
CA ILE A 61 -14.92 9.02 6.98
C ILE A 61 -13.70 9.95 7.03
N ARG A 62 -13.44 10.57 8.19
CA ARG A 62 -12.21 11.34 8.44
C ARG A 62 -11.33 10.64 9.46
N GLY A 63 -10.03 10.77 9.26
CA GLY A 63 -9.05 10.18 10.15
C GLY A 63 -7.62 10.45 9.71
N VAL A 64 -6.72 9.52 10.05
CA VAL A 64 -5.28 9.62 9.75
C VAL A 64 -4.73 8.28 9.28
N ARG A 65 -3.62 8.35 8.54
CA ARG A 65 -2.83 7.19 8.08
C ARG A 65 -3.59 6.21 7.18
N PHE A 66 -4.55 6.69 6.38
CA PHE A 66 -5.27 5.86 5.42
C PHE A 66 -4.44 5.46 4.19
N ARG A 67 -3.23 6.03 4.05
CA ARG A 67 -2.38 5.90 2.85
C ARG A 67 -3.08 6.40 1.58
N ARG A 68 -2.34 6.43 0.47
CA ARG A 68 -2.87 6.88 -0.83
C ARG A 68 -3.57 5.74 -1.55
N GLU A 69 -3.03 4.54 -1.40
CA GLU A 69 -3.55 3.31 -1.97
C GLU A 69 -4.83 2.91 -1.22
N PRO A 70 -5.94 2.66 -1.94
CA PRO A 70 -7.19 2.29 -1.33
C PRO A 70 -7.13 0.90 -0.68
N GLY A 71 -7.76 0.77 0.48
CA GLY A 71 -8.11 -0.53 1.06
C GLY A 71 -9.63 -0.69 1.10
N GLU A 72 -10.14 -1.32 2.15
CA GLU A 72 -11.57 -1.61 2.30
C GLU A 72 -12.18 -0.88 3.50
N VAL A 73 -13.47 -0.59 3.45
CA VAL A 73 -14.26 -0.13 4.60
C VAL A 73 -15.35 -1.15 4.86
N ILE A 74 -15.41 -1.67 6.09
CA ILE A 74 -16.29 -2.76 6.50
C ILE A 74 -17.32 -2.22 7.48
N PHE A 75 -18.62 -2.37 7.17
CA PHE A 75 -19.74 -1.89 8.01
C PHE A 75 -20.25 -2.94 9.01
N SER A 76 -20.21 -4.20 8.60
CA SER A 76 -20.56 -5.39 9.38
C SER A 76 -19.57 -6.49 8.94
N PRO A 77 -19.34 -7.56 9.73
CA PRO A 77 -18.43 -8.63 9.34
C PRO A 77 -18.72 -9.14 7.91
N GLY A 78 -17.77 -8.94 6.99
CA GLY A 78 -17.89 -9.34 5.58
C GLY A 78 -18.69 -8.41 4.67
N VAL A 79 -19.15 -7.25 5.16
CA VAL A 79 -19.96 -6.29 4.39
C VAL A 79 -19.11 -5.05 4.05
N ALA A 80 -18.53 -5.05 2.86
CA ALA A 80 -17.71 -3.95 2.35
C ALA A 80 -18.56 -2.84 1.70
N GLY A 81 -18.22 -1.59 1.99
CA GLY A 81 -18.82 -0.43 1.33
C GLY A 81 -18.14 -0.08 0.00
N GLU A 82 -18.88 0.54 -0.91
CA GLU A 82 -18.33 0.98 -2.20
C GLU A 82 -17.52 2.27 -2.03
N ILE A 83 -16.20 2.21 -2.24
CA ILE A 83 -15.32 3.38 -2.15
C ILE A 83 -15.52 4.30 -3.37
N LYS A 84 -16.02 5.52 -3.15
CA LYS A 84 -16.12 6.55 -4.20
C LYS A 84 -14.86 7.41 -4.31
N ARG A 85 -14.20 7.64 -3.18
CA ARG A 85 -12.93 8.38 -3.14
C ARG A 85 -12.12 7.96 -1.93
N TRP A 86 -10.84 7.68 -2.17
CA TRP A 86 -9.87 7.40 -1.12
C TRP A 86 -8.85 8.53 -1.01
N GLY A 87 -8.38 8.79 0.21
CA GLY A 87 -7.30 9.73 0.46
C GLY A 87 -6.76 9.55 1.87
N ASN A 88 -5.57 10.07 2.11
CA ASN A 88 -4.79 9.81 3.33
C ASN A 88 -5.51 10.13 4.66
N THR A 89 -6.51 11.01 4.63
CA THR A 89 -7.25 11.48 5.81
C THR A 89 -8.77 11.55 5.61
N VAL A 90 -9.26 11.33 4.39
CA VAL A 90 -10.69 11.43 4.06
C VAL A 90 -11.05 10.37 3.03
N ILE A 91 -12.09 9.59 3.34
CA ILE A 91 -12.68 8.60 2.45
C ILE A 91 -14.16 8.93 2.26
N TYR A 92 -14.64 8.80 1.03
CA TYR A 92 -16.06 8.81 0.70
C TYR A 92 -16.45 7.40 0.27
N VAL A 93 -17.46 6.85 0.93
CA VAL A 93 -17.91 5.46 0.77
C VAL A 93 -19.43 5.39 0.81
N ILE A 94 -20.03 4.51 0.01
CA ILE A 94 -21.47 4.24 0.03
C ILE A 94 -21.78 3.19 1.08
N VAL A 95 -22.82 3.43 1.88
CA VAL A 95 -23.36 2.44 2.82
C VAL A 95 -24.02 1.30 2.01
N PRO A 96 -23.59 0.05 2.17
CA PRO A 96 -24.16 -1.07 1.42
C PRO A 96 -25.57 -1.45 1.92
N GLU A 97 -26.37 -2.09 1.04
CA GLU A 97 -27.75 -2.52 1.34
C GLU A 97 -27.86 -3.50 2.52
N SER A 98 -26.86 -4.37 2.67
CA SER A 98 -26.79 -5.35 3.76
C SER A 98 -26.10 -4.84 5.03
N ALA A 99 -25.79 -3.53 5.11
CA ALA A 99 -25.20 -2.95 6.31
C ALA A 99 -26.16 -3.07 7.50
N THR A 100 -25.62 -3.48 8.64
CA THR A 100 -26.32 -3.44 9.93
C THR A 100 -25.68 -2.40 10.85
N SER A 101 -26.44 -1.89 11.82
CA SER A 101 -25.87 -1.00 12.83
C SER A 101 -24.80 -1.74 13.63
N GLY A 102 -23.63 -1.11 13.80
CA GLY A 102 -22.47 -1.79 14.39
C GLY A 102 -21.16 -1.03 14.24
N PRO A 103 -20.04 -1.67 14.63
CA PRO A 103 -18.71 -1.11 14.46
C PRO A 103 -18.28 -1.10 13.00
N VAL A 104 -17.86 0.06 12.50
CA VAL A 104 -17.20 0.22 11.20
C VAL A 104 -15.70 0.24 11.39
N SER A 105 -14.98 -0.48 10.55
CA SER A 105 -13.51 -0.46 10.47
C SER A 105 -13.05 -0.30 9.02
N LEU A 106 -11.77 -0.03 8.83
CA LEU A 106 -11.14 -0.02 7.50
C LEU A 106 -9.78 -0.71 7.53
N SER A 107 -9.40 -1.29 6.40
CA SER A 107 -8.08 -1.89 6.17
C SER A 107 -7.29 -1.05 5.18
N ILE A 108 -5.96 -1.14 5.25
CA ILE A 108 -5.05 -0.53 4.25
C ILE A 108 -4.18 -1.62 3.61
N PRO A 109 -3.65 -1.41 2.38
CA PRO A 109 -2.95 -2.46 1.62
C PRO A 109 -1.72 -3.07 2.30
N CYS A 110 -1.13 -2.41 3.31
CA CYS A 110 -0.02 -2.96 4.07
C CYS A 110 -0.45 -3.94 5.19
N GLY A 111 -1.75 -4.23 5.33
CA GLY A 111 -2.28 -5.23 6.25
C GLY A 111 -2.78 -4.70 7.60
N SER A 112 -2.57 -3.43 7.92
CA SER A 112 -3.13 -2.82 9.14
C SER A 112 -4.63 -2.53 9.03
N VAL A 113 -5.30 -2.60 10.17
CA VAL A 113 -6.74 -2.33 10.34
C VAL A 113 -6.91 -1.16 11.31
N SER A 114 -7.94 -0.35 11.12
CA SER A 114 -8.22 0.79 11.99
C SER A 114 -8.83 0.38 13.33
N ASN A 115 -8.98 1.36 14.22
CA ASN A 115 -9.96 1.24 15.29
C ASN A 115 -11.39 1.09 14.73
N GLU A 116 -12.27 0.56 15.57
CA GLU A 116 -13.70 0.51 15.29
C GLU A 116 -14.38 1.84 15.63
N LYS A 117 -15.44 2.16 14.88
CA LYS A 117 -16.30 3.31 15.14
C LYS A 117 -17.76 2.92 14.96
N ASN A 118 -18.57 3.10 16.01
CA ASN A 118 -19.99 2.80 15.95
C ASN A 118 -20.70 3.63 14.88
N PHE A 119 -21.50 2.94 14.07
CA PHE A 119 -22.32 3.50 13.02
C PHE A 119 -23.74 2.96 13.13
N THR A 120 -24.72 3.83 12.89
CA THR A 120 -26.14 3.49 12.94
C THR A 120 -26.72 3.57 11.53
N VAL A 121 -27.21 2.42 11.06
CA VAL A 121 -27.94 2.31 9.80
C VAL A 121 -29.40 2.69 10.07
N LYS A 122 -29.92 3.66 9.31
CA LYS A 122 -31.35 4.00 9.32
C LYS A 122 -32.10 3.03 8.42
N GLU A 123 -33.32 2.71 8.83
CA GLU A 123 -34.30 2.08 7.95
C GLU A 123 -34.51 2.95 6.69
N GLN A 124 -34.55 2.29 5.55
CA GLN A 124 -34.94 2.92 4.30
C GLN A 124 -36.44 3.16 4.36
N SER A 125 -36.85 4.40 4.65
CA SER A 125 -38.25 4.80 4.45
C SER A 125 -38.55 4.71 2.96
N GLU A 126 -39.46 3.80 2.59
CA GLU A 126 -40.03 3.62 1.26
C GLU A 126 -40.74 4.88 0.76
#